data_AF-A0A196SJZ1-F1
#
_entry.id   AF-A0A196SJZ1-F1
#
_cell.length_a   1.000
_cell.length_b   1.000
_cell.length_c   1.000
_cell.angle_alpha   90.00
_cell.angle_beta   90.00
_cell.angle_gamma   90.00
#
_symmetry.space_group_name_H-M   'P 1'
#
loop_
_entity.id
_entity.type
_entity.pdbx_description
1 polymer ?
#
loop_
_entity_poly.entity_id
_entity_poly.type
_entity_poly.pdbx_seq_one_letter_code
_entity_poly.pdbx_strand_id
1 'polypeptide(L)'
;MKAFVTLCFILVLALSRNVYSFNAIADGFSAVEEDMNICGTYKASCTAVHGRSNTHSVEIIGEKKADLAMFILKDSYYQKQDCKEEDFTLAISHSYEAANSNAEGKKYEMIIKDVSVMCSEAFLSRFNCSEPVKPMVEYSVKNLNCTDSKGRNPFEHYIKDIGSATNVTAAFTASNMTLTTMKVSSVLDRISEEGCASAPTPSPTKAPHSMIPLWIVTGLAAAAAIVSFIVCCCRKGKQPETETLV
;
A
#
# COMPACT_ATOMS: atom_id res chain seq x y z
N MET A 1 58.58 -1.19 18.40
CA MET A 1 57.67 -0.80 17.30
C MET A 1 56.92 -1.94 16.61
N LYS A 2 57.28 -3.23 16.82
CA LYS A 2 56.52 -4.37 16.23
C LYS A 2 55.44 -4.97 17.14
N ALA A 3 55.44 -4.68 18.45
CA ALA A 3 54.46 -5.22 19.40
C ALA A 3 53.15 -4.40 19.50
N PHE A 4 53.18 -3.12 19.10
CA PHE A 4 52.01 -2.22 19.18
C PHE A 4 51.04 -2.41 18.01
N VAL A 5 51.55 -2.84 16.85
CA VAL A 5 50.74 -3.09 15.63
C VAL A 5 49.90 -4.36 15.79
N THR A 6 50.43 -5.37 16.47
CA THR A 6 49.72 -6.64 16.73
C THR A 6 48.59 -6.49 17.74
N LEU A 7 48.75 -5.61 18.74
CA LEU A 7 47.69 -5.35 19.74
C LEU A 7 46.51 -4.59 19.13
N CYS A 8 46.76 -3.67 18.19
CA CYS A 8 45.70 -2.96 17.45
C CYS A 8 44.92 -3.90 16.51
N PHE A 9 45.56 -4.85 15.85
CA PHE A 9 44.87 -5.81 14.98
C PHE A 9 43.94 -6.76 15.76
N ILE A 10 44.33 -7.15 16.97
CA ILE A 10 43.52 -8.01 17.84
C ILE A 10 42.32 -7.23 18.42
N LEU A 11 42.49 -5.94 18.74
CA LEU A 11 41.39 -5.08 19.20
C LEU A 11 40.35 -4.81 18.10
N VAL A 12 40.80 -4.62 16.84
CA VAL A 12 39.90 -4.42 15.69
C VAL A 12 39.14 -5.71 15.33
N LEU A 13 39.76 -6.89 15.48
CA LEU A 13 39.09 -8.17 15.26
C LEU A 13 38.13 -8.57 16.40
N ALA A 14 38.37 -8.10 17.63
CA ALA A 14 37.44 -8.29 18.75
C ALA A 14 36.21 -7.37 18.67
N LEU A 15 36.36 -6.17 18.10
CA LEU A 15 35.24 -5.25 17.87
C LEU A 15 34.40 -5.62 16.64
N SER A 16 34.98 -6.24 15.61
CA SER A 16 34.18 -6.73 14.47
C SER A 16 33.29 -7.91 14.85
N ARG A 17 33.76 -8.84 15.70
CA ARG A 17 32.95 -9.98 16.18
C ARG A 17 31.74 -9.57 17.04
N ASN A 18 31.82 -8.44 17.75
CA ASN A 18 30.70 -7.92 18.55
C ASN A 18 29.64 -7.19 17.71
N VAL A 19 30.03 -6.58 16.58
CA VAL A 19 29.07 -5.98 15.62
C VAL A 19 28.31 -7.06 14.85
N TYR A 20 28.92 -8.23 14.59
CA TYR A 20 28.22 -9.34 13.93
C TYR A 20 27.30 -10.16 14.85
N SER A 21 27.42 -10.05 16.17
CA SER A 21 26.54 -10.78 17.11
C SER A 21 25.35 -9.96 17.62
N PHE A 22 25.36 -8.63 17.50
CA PHE A 22 24.22 -7.78 17.85
C PHE A 22 23.16 -7.68 16.73
N ASN A 23 23.51 -8.02 15.48
CA ASN A 23 22.55 -8.06 14.38
C ASN A 23 21.85 -9.41 14.20
N ALA A 24 22.15 -10.42 15.04
CA ALA A 24 21.55 -11.76 14.93
C ALA A 24 20.44 -12.05 15.97
N ILE A 25 20.07 -11.07 16.81
CA ILE A 25 18.98 -11.19 17.80
C ILE A 25 17.94 -10.06 17.63
N ALA A 26 18.03 -9.29 16.55
CA ALA A 26 16.99 -8.35 16.11
C ALA A 26 16.22 -8.84 14.87
N ASP A 27 16.52 -10.03 14.35
CA ASP A 27 15.82 -10.67 13.21
C ASP A 27 14.68 -11.62 13.66
N GLY A 28 14.11 -11.38 14.85
CA GLY A 28 12.94 -12.11 15.34
C GLY A 28 11.62 -11.35 15.24
N PHE A 29 11.65 -10.05 14.95
CA PHE A 29 10.44 -9.22 14.85
C PHE A 29 10.76 -7.88 14.17
N SER A 30 10.63 -7.83 12.83
CA SER A 30 10.45 -6.61 12.00
C SER A 30 11.06 -6.80 10.59
N ALA A 31 10.51 -7.71 9.79
CA ALA A 31 10.72 -7.73 8.34
C ALA A 31 9.65 -8.54 7.60
N VAL A 32 8.38 -8.36 7.94
CA VAL A 32 7.27 -8.83 7.08
C VAL A 32 6.14 -7.81 7.20
N GLU A 33 6.11 -6.78 6.34
CA GLU A 33 4.83 -6.23 5.80
C GLU A 33 4.96 -5.15 4.69
N GLU A 34 6.05 -5.08 3.91
CA GLU A 34 6.16 -4.07 2.83
C GLU A 34 5.68 -4.53 1.44
N ASP A 35 4.94 -5.64 1.30
CA ASP A 35 4.64 -6.16 -0.05
C ASP A 35 3.29 -6.90 -0.20
N MET A 36 2.32 -6.64 0.67
CA MET A 36 1.03 -7.33 0.64
C MET A 36 0.02 -6.63 -0.27
N ASN A 37 -0.60 -7.38 -1.18
CA ASN A 37 -1.71 -6.88 -2.01
C ASN A 37 -2.98 -6.75 -1.16
N ILE A 38 -3.30 -5.53 -0.74
CA ILE A 38 -4.48 -5.22 0.08
C ILE A 38 -5.75 -4.89 -0.72
N CYS A 39 -5.61 -4.59 -2.02
CA CYS A 39 -6.76 -4.47 -2.91
C CYS A 39 -7.49 -5.83 -2.98
N GLY A 40 -8.80 -5.82 -3.17
CA GLY A 40 -9.60 -7.04 -3.14
C GLY A 40 -10.91 -6.87 -2.39
N THR A 41 -11.71 -7.93 -2.40
CA THR A 41 -12.95 -8.00 -1.62
C THR A 41 -12.77 -8.85 -0.37
N TYR A 42 -13.23 -8.32 0.75
CA TYR A 42 -13.21 -8.94 2.07
C TYR A 42 -14.63 -9.04 2.59
N LYS A 43 -14.96 -10.12 3.31
CA LYS A 43 -16.31 -10.36 3.83
C LYS A 43 -16.27 -10.93 5.24
N ALA A 44 -17.09 -10.37 6.12
CA ALA A 44 -17.32 -10.89 7.46
C ALA A 44 -18.32 -12.06 7.41
N SER A 45 -18.17 -12.97 8.37
CA SER A 45 -19.17 -14.00 8.63
C SER A 45 -20.54 -13.41 8.98
N CYS A 46 -21.60 -14.17 8.72
CA CYS A 46 -22.95 -13.78 9.12
C CYS A 46 -23.02 -13.63 10.65
N THR A 47 -23.55 -12.51 11.12
CA THR A 47 -23.71 -12.23 12.55
C THR A 47 -25.19 -12.08 12.88
N ALA A 48 -25.69 -12.90 13.81
CA ALA A 48 -27.07 -12.83 14.28
C ALA A 48 -27.18 -11.88 15.47
N VAL A 49 -28.11 -10.93 15.41
CA VAL A 49 -28.37 -9.93 16.45
C VAL A 49 -29.87 -9.75 16.62
N HIS A 50 -30.38 -10.01 17.82
CA HIS A 50 -31.79 -9.79 18.20
C HIS A 50 -32.83 -10.36 17.21
N GLY A 51 -32.63 -11.60 16.73
CA GLY A 51 -33.58 -12.24 15.81
C GLY A 51 -33.35 -11.92 14.33
N ARG A 52 -32.49 -10.95 14.02
CA ARG A 52 -32.07 -10.58 12.67
C ARG A 52 -30.62 -10.97 12.46
N SER A 53 -30.11 -10.75 11.26
CA SER A 53 -28.68 -10.85 11.00
C SER A 53 -28.18 -9.77 10.06
N ASN A 54 -26.86 -9.63 10.06
CA ASN A 54 -26.15 -8.77 9.14
C ASN A 54 -24.83 -9.40 8.72
N THR A 55 -24.32 -8.95 7.57
CA THR A 55 -22.96 -9.21 7.11
C THR A 55 -22.35 -7.89 6.64
N HIS A 56 -21.03 -7.82 6.69
CA HIS A 56 -20.24 -6.69 6.25
C HIS A 56 -19.31 -7.16 5.15
N SER A 57 -19.15 -6.37 4.09
CA SER A 57 -18.09 -6.57 3.11
C SER A 57 -17.35 -5.28 2.84
N VAL A 58 -16.05 -5.39 2.57
CA VAL A 58 -15.20 -4.27 2.20
C VAL A 58 -14.59 -4.59 0.83
N GLU A 59 -14.78 -3.70 -0.12
CA GLU A 59 -14.07 -3.73 -1.40
C GLU A 59 -13.00 -2.64 -1.40
N ILE A 60 -11.72 -3.02 -1.49
CA ILE A 60 -10.61 -2.09 -1.59
C ILE A 60 -10.24 -1.95 -3.07
N ILE A 61 -10.38 -0.73 -3.58
CA ILE A 61 -10.14 -0.39 -4.98
C ILE A 61 -8.77 0.28 -5.08
N GLY A 62 -7.87 -0.30 -5.87
CA GLY A 62 -6.54 0.28 -6.05
C GLY A 62 -5.56 -0.63 -6.75
N GLU A 63 -4.34 -0.15 -6.92
CA GLU A 63 -3.24 -0.93 -7.50
C GLU A 63 -2.74 -1.99 -6.51
N LYS A 64 -2.27 -3.11 -7.04
CA LYS A 64 -1.54 -4.10 -6.24
C LYS A 64 -0.36 -3.44 -5.53
N LYS A 65 -0.18 -3.78 -4.24
CA LYS A 65 0.83 -3.23 -3.33
C LYS A 65 0.69 -1.73 -3.00
N ALA A 66 -0.37 -1.06 -3.43
CA ALA A 66 -0.66 0.30 -2.99
C ALA A 66 -1.27 0.31 -1.58
N ASP A 67 -1.13 1.44 -0.89
CA ASP A 67 -1.80 1.66 0.39
C ASP A 67 -3.31 1.94 0.20
N LEU A 68 -4.07 1.92 1.30
CA LEU A 68 -5.52 2.10 1.27
C LEU A 68 -5.88 3.53 0.83
N ALA A 69 -6.35 3.67 -0.40
CA ALA A 69 -6.77 4.95 -0.97
C ALA A 69 -8.31 5.08 -1.05
N MET A 70 -8.98 4.02 -1.47
CA MET A 70 -10.43 3.97 -1.64
C MET A 70 -10.96 2.62 -1.19
N PHE A 71 -12.09 2.64 -0.48
CA PHE A 71 -12.84 1.41 -0.24
C PHE A 71 -14.34 1.66 -0.18
N ILE A 72 -15.10 0.60 -0.39
CA ILE A 72 -16.54 0.55 -0.22
C ILE A 72 -16.84 -0.40 0.92
N LEU A 73 -17.44 0.11 2.00
CA LEU A 73 -17.98 -0.72 3.08
C LEU A 73 -19.47 -0.93 2.82
N LYS A 74 -19.89 -2.18 2.70
CA LYS A 74 -21.28 -2.57 2.49
C LYS A 74 -21.80 -3.37 3.67
N ASP A 75 -22.85 -2.86 4.29
CA ASP A 75 -23.59 -3.50 5.37
C ASP A 75 -24.89 -4.06 4.80
N SER A 76 -25.10 -5.38 4.89
CA SER A 76 -26.33 -6.03 4.43
C SER A 76 -27.11 -6.60 5.61
N TYR A 77 -28.41 -6.33 5.64
CA TYR A 77 -29.31 -6.66 6.74
C TYR A 77 -30.41 -7.63 6.29
N TYR A 78 -30.71 -8.60 7.15
CA TYR A 78 -31.64 -9.69 6.89
C TYR A 78 -32.67 -9.81 8.02
N GLN A 79 -33.89 -10.26 7.67
CA GLN A 79 -34.97 -10.42 8.65
C GLN A 79 -34.78 -11.60 9.60
N LYS A 80 -34.05 -12.63 9.16
CA LYS A 80 -33.75 -13.83 9.95
C LYS A 80 -32.26 -13.91 10.29
N GLN A 81 -31.86 -14.94 11.03
CA GLN A 81 -30.54 -15.06 11.63
C GLN A 81 -29.45 -15.60 10.69
N ASP A 82 -29.81 -16.12 9.52
CA ASP A 82 -28.90 -16.93 8.66
C ASP A 82 -28.31 -16.17 7.46
N CYS A 83 -28.55 -14.85 7.35
CA CYS A 83 -28.09 -14.02 6.21
C CYS A 83 -28.47 -14.58 4.82
N LYS A 84 -29.63 -15.22 4.71
CA LYS A 84 -30.12 -15.77 3.44
C LYS A 84 -30.67 -14.67 2.55
N GLU A 85 -30.42 -14.76 1.25
CA GLU A 85 -30.88 -13.76 0.28
C GLU A 85 -32.41 -13.59 0.26
N GLU A 86 -33.16 -14.66 0.47
CA GLU A 86 -34.63 -14.63 0.61
C GLU A 86 -35.12 -13.77 1.79
N ASP A 87 -34.27 -13.55 2.80
CA ASP A 87 -34.55 -12.74 3.98
C ASP A 87 -33.94 -11.34 3.88
N PHE A 88 -33.34 -10.98 2.74
CA PHE A 88 -32.71 -9.68 2.53
C PHE A 88 -33.69 -8.51 2.69
N THR A 89 -33.23 -7.46 3.35
CA THR A 89 -34.05 -6.25 3.60
C THR A 89 -33.44 -5.01 2.99
N LEU A 90 -32.17 -4.76 3.30
CA LEU A 90 -31.49 -3.51 2.97
C LEU A 90 -29.99 -3.78 2.93
N ALA A 91 -29.31 -3.21 1.94
CA ALA A 91 -27.88 -3.00 1.98
C ALA A 91 -27.59 -1.50 1.93
N ILE A 92 -26.60 -1.06 2.70
CA ILE A 92 -26.08 0.30 2.68
C ILE A 92 -24.60 0.20 2.33
N SER A 93 -24.17 0.91 1.29
CA SER A 93 -22.78 0.96 0.86
C SER A 93 -22.25 2.38 1.09
N HIS A 94 -21.18 2.51 1.85
CA HIS A 94 -20.45 3.75 2.06
C HIS A 94 -19.17 3.73 1.24
N SER A 95 -19.03 4.69 0.32
CA SER A 95 -17.80 4.90 -0.43
C SER A 95 -16.90 5.88 0.32
N TYR A 96 -15.67 5.45 0.58
CA TYR A 96 -14.67 6.21 1.32
C TYR A 96 -13.45 6.50 0.44
N GLU A 97 -12.89 7.71 0.59
CA GLU A 97 -11.64 8.12 -0.02
C GLU A 97 -10.71 8.70 1.04
N ALA A 98 -9.44 8.34 1.00
CA ALA A 98 -8.47 8.82 1.98
C ALA A 98 -8.21 10.32 1.82
N ALA A 99 -8.40 11.10 2.89
CA ALA A 99 -7.94 12.49 2.97
C ALA A 99 -6.46 12.57 3.34
N ASN A 100 -6.07 11.77 4.33
CA ASN A 100 -4.69 11.66 4.81
C ASN A 100 -4.40 10.21 5.21
N SER A 101 -3.23 9.68 4.86
CA SER A 101 -2.74 8.40 5.34
C SER A 101 -1.58 8.59 6.30
N ASN A 102 -1.67 8.00 7.50
CA ASN A 102 -0.51 7.79 8.36
C ASN A 102 -0.03 6.35 8.16
N ALA A 103 0.84 6.15 7.16
CA ALA A 103 1.34 4.85 6.75
C ALA A 103 2.00 4.07 7.89
N GLU A 104 2.69 4.76 8.82
CA GLU A 104 3.37 4.14 9.97
C GLU A 104 2.42 3.52 11.00
N GLY A 105 1.16 3.96 11.06
CA GLY A 105 0.17 3.49 12.04
C GLY A 105 -1.02 2.76 11.44
N LYS A 106 -1.12 2.65 10.11
CA LYS A 106 -2.30 2.15 9.37
C LYS A 106 -3.62 2.80 9.85
N LYS A 107 -3.51 4.10 10.15
CA LYS A 107 -4.63 4.97 10.54
C LYS A 107 -4.92 5.89 9.37
N TYR A 108 -6.15 5.83 8.90
CA TYR A 108 -6.59 6.55 7.72
C TYR A 108 -7.70 7.51 8.13
N GLU A 109 -7.53 8.78 7.81
CA GLU A 109 -8.62 9.72 7.82
C GLU A 109 -9.32 9.61 6.47
N MET A 110 -10.56 9.12 6.49
CA MET A 110 -11.34 8.81 5.30
C MET A 110 -12.54 9.75 5.20
N ILE A 111 -12.83 10.23 3.99
CA ILE A 111 -14.00 11.07 3.68
C ILE A 111 -15.08 10.20 3.04
N ILE A 112 -16.32 10.32 3.51
CA ILE A 112 -17.46 9.67 2.88
C ILE A 112 -17.77 10.41 1.56
N LYS A 113 -17.55 9.78 0.42
CA LYS A 113 -17.79 10.38 -0.91
C LYS A 113 -19.22 10.19 -1.36
N ASP A 114 -19.77 9.01 -1.10
CA ASP A 114 -21.14 8.68 -1.41
C ASP A 114 -21.68 7.62 -0.46
N VAL A 115 -23.01 7.60 -0.35
CA VAL A 115 -23.73 6.51 0.30
C VAL A 115 -24.78 6.03 -0.68
N SER A 116 -24.81 4.73 -0.94
CA SER A 116 -25.82 4.09 -1.76
C SER A 116 -26.60 3.06 -0.97
N VAL A 117 -27.83 2.81 -1.38
CA VAL A 117 -28.72 1.82 -0.78
C VAL A 117 -29.29 0.89 -1.83
N MET A 118 -29.43 -0.37 -1.45
CA MET A 118 -30.16 -1.39 -2.21
C MET A 118 -31.24 -1.95 -1.31
N CYS A 119 -32.49 -1.77 -1.70
CA CYS A 119 -33.66 -2.08 -0.86
C CYS A 119 -34.42 -3.27 -1.42
N SER A 120 -34.94 -4.13 -0.53
CA SER A 120 -35.94 -5.14 -0.93
C SER A 120 -37.31 -4.49 -1.17
N GLU A 121 -38.19 -5.21 -1.87
CA GLU A 121 -39.56 -4.77 -2.11
C GLU A 121 -40.31 -4.50 -0.81
N ALA A 122 -40.17 -5.40 0.17
CA ALA A 122 -40.77 -5.26 1.50
C ALA A 122 -40.21 -4.09 2.32
N PHE A 123 -39.02 -3.59 1.99
CA PHE A 123 -38.49 -2.35 2.58
C PHE A 123 -39.08 -1.12 1.89
N LEU A 124 -39.09 -1.10 0.56
CA LEU A 124 -39.59 0.03 -0.23
C LEU A 124 -41.10 0.26 -0.05
N SER A 125 -41.90 -0.77 0.21
CA SER A 125 -43.35 -0.67 0.41
C SER A 125 -43.78 0.23 1.58
N ARG A 126 -42.84 0.62 2.44
CA ARG A 126 -43.06 1.50 3.60
C ARG A 126 -42.89 2.98 3.27
N PHE A 127 -42.44 3.29 2.06
CA PHE A 127 -42.08 4.63 1.62
C PHE A 127 -42.82 4.99 0.34
N ASN A 128 -43.03 6.29 0.16
CA ASN A 128 -43.53 6.85 -1.08
C ASN A 128 -42.37 7.55 -1.79
N CYS A 129 -42.02 7.13 -3.01
CA CYS A 129 -40.91 7.67 -3.79
C CYS A 129 -41.40 8.30 -5.08
N SER A 130 -40.84 9.45 -5.48
CA SER A 130 -41.33 10.25 -6.63
C SER A 130 -41.13 9.57 -7.98
N GLU A 131 -40.02 8.86 -8.15
CA GLU A 131 -39.81 7.91 -9.25
C GLU A 131 -39.84 6.49 -8.70
N PRO A 132 -40.33 5.49 -9.46
CA PRO A 132 -40.39 4.11 -8.99
C PRO A 132 -38.97 3.56 -8.82
N VAL A 133 -38.50 3.57 -7.57
CA VAL A 133 -37.27 2.90 -7.14
C VAL A 133 -37.48 1.40 -7.30
N LYS A 134 -36.61 0.75 -8.08
CA LYS A 134 -36.72 -0.70 -8.31
C LYS A 134 -36.12 -1.46 -7.12
N PRO A 135 -36.78 -2.52 -6.62
CA PRO A 135 -36.17 -3.42 -5.65
C PRO A 135 -34.87 -4.01 -6.17
N MET A 136 -33.92 -4.29 -5.27
CA MET A 136 -32.65 -4.94 -5.57
C MET A 136 -31.76 -4.18 -6.59
N VAL A 137 -32.00 -2.89 -6.77
CA VAL A 137 -31.12 -1.99 -7.53
C VAL A 137 -30.47 -1.01 -6.56
N GLU A 138 -29.19 -0.76 -6.74
CA GLU A 138 -28.42 0.17 -5.93
C GLU A 138 -28.58 1.61 -6.43
N TYR A 139 -28.87 2.53 -5.51
CA TYR A 139 -29.04 3.95 -5.80
C TYR A 139 -28.27 4.79 -4.79
N SER A 140 -27.59 5.84 -5.26
CA SER A 140 -27.07 6.89 -4.37
C SER A 140 -28.21 7.57 -3.62
N VAL A 141 -28.06 7.77 -2.31
CA VAL A 141 -29.09 8.42 -1.47
C VAL A 141 -29.36 9.86 -1.89
N LYS A 142 -28.41 10.52 -2.57
CA LYS A 142 -28.58 11.87 -3.13
C LYS A 142 -29.64 11.93 -4.23
N ASN A 143 -29.87 10.81 -4.92
CA ASN A 143 -30.78 10.70 -6.04
C ASN A 143 -32.15 10.12 -5.63
N LEU A 144 -32.32 9.76 -4.36
CA LEU A 144 -33.57 9.21 -3.84
C LEU A 144 -34.44 10.30 -3.25
N ASN A 145 -35.65 10.44 -3.80
CA ASN A 145 -36.69 11.25 -3.22
C ASN A 145 -37.81 10.34 -2.70
N CYS A 146 -37.67 9.92 -1.44
CA CYS A 146 -38.59 9.02 -0.75
C CYS A 146 -39.04 9.62 0.58
N THR A 147 -40.27 9.37 0.98
CA THR A 147 -40.83 9.82 2.27
C THR A 147 -41.50 8.68 3.03
N ASP A 148 -41.34 8.64 4.35
CA ASP A 148 -42.11 7.79 5.24
C ASP A 148 -43.56 8.29 5.42
N SER A 149 -44.36 7.57 6.21
CA SER A 149 -45.76 7.94 6.50
C SER A 149 -45.92 9.28 7.24
N LYS A 150 -44.83 9.86 7.74
CA LYS A 150 -44.78 11.17 8.39
C LYS A 150 -44.19 12.26 7.49
N GLY A 151 -43.93 11.95 6.21
CA GLY A 151 -43.36 12.88 5.24
C GLY A 151 -41.85 13.11 5.41
N ARG A 152 -41.14 12.25 6.14
CA ARG A 152 -39.69 12.40 6.40
C ARG A 152 -38.87 11.55 5.45
N ASN A 153 -37.71 12.06 5.03
CA ASN A 153 -36.78 11.30 4.20
C ASN A 153 -36.05 10.25 5.08
N PRO A 154 -36.21 8.94 4.83
CA PRO A 154 -35.57 7.89 5.62
C PRO A 154 -34.05 7.81 5.45
N PHE A 155 -33.50 8.49 4.44
CA PHE A 155 -32.07 8.50 4.12
C PHE A 155 -31.38 9.84 4.44
N GLU A 156 -32.08 10.76 5.10
CA GLU A 156 -31.59 12.12 5.37
C GLU A 156 -30.27 12.13 6.16
N HIS A 157 -30.09 11.20 7.10
CA HIS A 157 -28.85 11.11 7.87
C HIS A 157 -27.66 10.72 7.00
N TYR A 158 -27.82 9.76 6.07
CA TYR A 158 -26.75 9.41 5.14
C TYR A 158 -26.36 10.57 4.23
N ILE A 159 -27.33 11.39 3.80
CA ILE A 159 -27.04 12.59 2.99
C ILE A 159 -26.17 13.58 3.77
N LYS A 160 -26.42 13.73 5.08
CA LYS A 160 -25.65 14.63 5.97
C LYS A 160 -24.24 14.10 6.26
N ASP A 161 -24.06 12.79 6.29
CA ASP A 161 -22.76 12.17 6.56
C ASP A 161 -21.80 12.30 5.37
N ILE A 162 -22.31 12.45 4.14
CA ILE A 162 -21.47 12.64 2.95
C ILE A 162 -20.64 13.92 3.05
N GLY A 163 -19.33 13.78 2.81
CA GLY A 163 -18.32 14.82 2.97
C GLY A 163 -17.70 14.86 4.37
N SER A 164 -18.23 14.11 5.33
CA SER A 164 -17.67 14.03 6.69
C SER A 164 -16.43 13.14 6.73
N ALA A 165 -15.50 13.48 7.61
CA ALA A 165 -14.29 12.69 7.89
C ALA A 165 -14.55 11.65 8.99
N THR A 166 -13.99 10.45 8.83
CA THR A 166 -13.98 9.39 9.83
C THR A 166 -12.59 8.76 9.94
N ASN A 167 -12.23 8.32 11.14
CA ASN A 167 -10.96 7.63 11.37
C ASN A 167 -11.17 6.12 11.25
N VAL A 168 -10.42 5.52 10.34
CA VAL A 168 -10.39 4.08 10.09
C VAL A 168 -9.04 3.54 10.49
N THR A 169 -9.03 2.43 11.24
CA THR A 169 -7.81 1.65 11.46
C THR A 169 -7.98 0.31 10.77
N ALA A 170 -7.02 -0.07 9.93
CA ALA A 170 -7.04 -1.33 9.21
C ALA A 170 -5.74 -2.10 9.43
N ALA A 171 -5.84 -3.40 9.66
CA ALA A 171 -4.70 -4.31 9.67
C ALA A 171 -4.95 -5.44 8.66
N PHE A 172 -3.92 -5.85 7.93
CA PHE A 172 -4.05 -6.78 6.82
C PHE A 172 -3.21 -8.03 7.06
N THR A 173 -3.73 -9.18 6.63
CA THR A 173 -2.95 -10.41 6.48
C THR A 173 -3.19 -10.95 5.08
N ALA A 174 -2.44 -11.98 4.67
CA ALA A 174 -2.59 -12.57 3.33
C ALA A 174 -4.04 -13.03 3.03
N SER A 175 -4.77 -13.46 4.07
CA SER A 175 -6.10 -14.05 3.98
C SER A 175 -7.21 -13.23 4.62
N ASN A 176 -6.90 -12.19 5.41
CA ASN A 176 -7.92 -11.48 6.20
C ASN A 176 -7.60 -9.98 6.32
N MET A 177 -8.59 -9.21 6.73
CA MET A 177 -8.48 -7.82 7.15
C MET A 177 -9.16 -7.66 8.50
N THR A 178 -8.54 -6.89 9.40
CA THR A 178 -9.23 -6.35 10.58
C THR A 178 -9.54 -4.89 10.32
N LEU A 179 -10.83 -4.54 10.32
CA LEU A 179 -11.30 -3.16 10.18
C LEU A 179 -11.85 -2.68 11.52
N THR A 180 -11.31 -1.58 12.03
CA THR A 180 -11.87 -0.88 13.20
C THR A 180 -12.40 0.48 12.77
N THR A 181 -13.71 0.67 12.91
CA THR A 181 -14.42 1.92 12.67
C THR A 181 -15.40 2.17 13.82
N MET A 182 -15.51 3.43 14.28
CA MET A 182 -16.44 3.82 15.35
C MET A 182 -16.34 2.93 16.62
N LYS A 183 -15.14 2.43 16.95
CA LYS A 183 -14.83 1.51 18.07
C LYS A 183 -15.37 0.09 17.96
N VAL A 184 -15.89 -0.31 16.80
CA VAL A 184 -16.22 -1.71 16.51
C VAL A 184 -15.12 -2.29 15.62
N SER A 185 -14.58 -3.43 16.02
CA SER A 185 -13.56 -4.16 15.27
C SER A 185 -14.15 -5.43 14.69
N SER A 186 -13.98 -5.61 13.38
CA SER A 186 -14.47 -6.76 12.63
C SER A 186 -13.32 -7.41 11.88
N VAL A 187 -13.29 -8.75 11.88
CA VAL A 187 -12.40 -9.54 11.04
C VAL A 187 -13.18 -9.97 9.79
N LEU A 188 -12.58 -9.73 8.63
CA LEU A 188 -13.14 -10.04 7.31
C LEU A 188 -12.18 -10.94 6.57
N ASP A 189 -12.70 -12.04 6.02
CA ASP A 189 -11.93 -12.97 5.21
C ASP A 189 -11.83 -12.42 3.78
N ARG A 190 -10.65 -12.53 3.17
CA ARG A 190 -10.45 -12.21 1.76
C ARG A 190 -11.18 -13.25 0.93
N ILE A 191 -12.10 -12.79 0.08
CA ILE A 191 -12.87 -13.68 -0.81
C ILE A 191 -12.42 -13.57 -2.26
N SER A 192 -11.78 -12.47 -2.65
CA SER A 192 -11.31 -12.29 -4.04
C SER A 192 -10.28 -11.18 -4.23
N GLU A 193 -9.74 -11.10 -5.45
CA GLU A 193 -8.89 -9.99 -5.93
C GLU A 193 -9.69 -8.92 -6.71
N GLU A 194 -11.02 -8.99 -6.76
CA GLU A 194 -11.82 -7.94 -7.40
C GLU A 194 -11.59 -6.58 -6.69
N GLY A 195 -11.38 -5.53 -7.50
CA GLY A 195 -10.95 -4.21 -7.02
C GLY A 195 -9.44 -3.95 -7.21
N CYS A 196 -8.63 -4.98 -7.47
CA CYS A 196 -7.22 -4.83 -7.80
C CYS A 196 -6.99 -4.44 -9.27
N ALA A 197 -6.46 -3.24 -9.50
CA ALA A 197 -5.82 -2.91 -10.76
C ALA A 197 -4.43 -3.57 -10.86
N SER A 198 -4.07 -4.02 -12.06
CA SER A 198 -2.69 -4.45 -12.35
C SER A 198 -1.74 -3.30 -12.05
N ALA A 199 -0.66 -3.56 -11.31
CA ALA A 199 0.37 -2.57 -11.07
C ALA A 199 0.93 -2.05 -12.41
N PRO A 200 1.22 -0.74 -12.54
CA PRO A 200 1.89 -0.23 -13.72
C PRO A 200 3.21 -0.98 -13.91
N THR A 201 3.43 -1.50 -15.13
CA THR A 201 4.71 -2.12 -15.48
C THR A 201 5.80 -1.06 -15.27
N PRO A 202 6.85 -1.31 -14.45
CA PRO A 202 7.92 -0.34 -14.31
C PRO A 202 8.48 -0.06 -15.70
N SER A 203 8.53 1.23 -16.07
CA SER A 203 9.20 1.67 -17.29
C SER A 203 10.58 1.00 -17.34
N PRO A 204 11.01 0.42 -18.47
CA PRO A 204 12.28 -0.28 -18.55
C PRO A 204 13.39 0.64 -18.03
N THR A 205 14.00 0.25 -16.90
CA THR A 205 15.16 0.92 -16.33
C THR A 205 16.19 1.03 -17.44
N LYS A 206 16.45 2.28 -17.88
CA LYS A 206 17.48 2.58 -18.88
C LYS A 206 18.76 1.87 -18.42
N ALA A 207 19.23 0.90 -19.23
CA ALA A 207 20.39 0.09 -18.91
C ALA A 207 21.53 1.01 -18.43
N PRO A 208 22.28 0.63 -17.38
CA PRO A 208 23.40 1.44 -16.92
C PRO A 208 24.29 1.71 -18.12
N HIS A 209 24.46 2.98 -18.48
CA HIS A 209 25.38 3.37 -19.54
C HIS A 209 26.76 2.89 -19.09
N SER A 210 27.17 1.77 -19.66
CA SER A 210 28.49 1.20 -19.48
C SER A 210 29.50 2.28 -19.85
N MET A 211 30.16 2.87 -18.85
CA MET A 211 31.22 3.85 -19.06
C MET A 211 32.52 3.18 -19.55
N ILE A 212 32.51 1.86 -19.78
CA ILE A 212 33.66 1.07 -20.24
C ILE A 212 34.36 1.66 -21.47
N PRO A 213 33.70 2.20 -22.52
CA PRO A 213 34.43 2.79 -23.65
C PRO A 213 35.17 4.09 -23.28
N LEU A 214 34.74 4.83 -22.25
CA LEU A 214 35.37 6.09 -21.83
C LEU A 214 36.70 5.86 -21.10
N TRP A 215 36.85 4.75 -20.36
CA TRP A 215 38.08 4.38 -19.66
C TRP A 215 39.15 3.84 -20.62
N ILE A 216 38.74 3.15 -21.68
CA ILE A 216 39.66 2.65 -22.72
C ILE A 216 40.27 3.83 -23.50
N VAL A 217 39.45 4.83 -23.86
CA VAL A 217 39.92 6.02 -24.61
C VAL A 217 40.86 6.89 -23.75
N THR A 218 40.53 7.10 -22.47
CA THR A 218 41.39 7.89 -21.57
C THR A 218 42.70 7.17 -21.22
N GLY A 219 42.68 5.85 -21.05
CA GLY A 219 43.89 5.04 -20.83
C GLY A 219 44.87 5.06 -22.01
N LEU A 220 44.36 4.98 -23.24
CA LEU A 220 45.17 5.03 -24.46
C LEU A 220 45.85 6.40 -24.67
N ALA A 221 45.14 7.49 -24.37
CA ALA A 221 45.71 8.85 -24.45
C ALA A 221 46.83 9.08 -23.42
N ALA A 222 46.65 8.59 -22.19
CA ALA A 222 47.66 8.70 -21.14
C ALA A 222 48.93 7.89 -21.47
N ALA A 223 48.78 6.67 -22.00
CA ALA A 223 49.92 5.85 -22.42
C ALA A 223 50.72 6.52 -23.56
N ALA A 224 50.05 7.10 -24.55
CA ALA A 224 50.71 7.81 -25.64
C ALA A 224 51.49 9.05 -25.14
N ALA A 225 50.93 9.81 -24.20
CA ALA A 225 51.61 10.96 -23.59
C ALA A 225 52.85 10.52 -22.78
N ILE A 226 52.76 9.43 -22.03
CA ILE A 226 53.89 8.88 -21.26
C ILE A 226 54.99 8.38 -22.19
N VAL A 227 54.65 7.66 -23.27
CA VAL A 227 55.64 7.20 -24.26
C VAL A 227 56.32 8.39 -24.95
N SER A 228 55.56 9.44 -25.29
CA SER A 228 56.13 10.67 -25.87
C SER A 228 57.09 11.36 -24.89
N PHE A 229 56.74 11.42 -23.60
CA PHE A 229 57.62 11.95 -22.55
C PHE A 229 58.90 11.12 -22.38
N ILE A 230 58.81 9.80 -22.39
CA ILE A 230 59.97 8.91 -22.26
C ILE A 230 60.87 9.03 -23.49
N VAL A 231 60.33 9.08 -24.71
CA VAL A 231 61.11 9.27 -25.94
C VAL A 231 61.79 10.65 -25.98
N CYS A 232 61.14 11.69 -25.47
CA CYS A 232 61.72 13.02 -25.33
C CYS A 232 62.82 13.08 -24.24
N CYS A 233 62.64 12.40 -23.12
CA CYS A 233 63.63 12.35 -22.03
C CYS A 233 64.84 11.46 -22.39
N CYS A 234 64.63 10.33 -23.07
CA CYS A 234 65.70 9.43 -23.48
C CYS A 234 66.53 9.95 -24.68
N ARG A 235 66.04 10.94 -25.44
CA ARG A 235 66.81 11.56 -26.52
C ARG A 235 67.89 12.55 -26.05
N LYS A 236 67.87 13.00 -24.79
CA LYS A 236 68.84 13.97 -24.26
C LYS A 236 70.05 13.38 -23.54
N GLY A 237 70.20 12.05 -23.50
CA GLY A 237 71.31 11.37 -22.84
C GLY A 237 72.28 10.68 -23.81
N LYS A 238 72.93 11.42 -24.70
CA LYS A 238 74.19 10.96 -25.34
C LYS A 238 75.16 12.13 -25.45
N GLN A 239 76.10 12.24 -24.51
CA GLN A 239 77.39 12.87 -24.76
C GLN A 239 78.48 11.79 -24.71
N PRO A 240 79.44 11.78 -25.66
CA PRO A 240 80.52 10.82 -25.71
C PRO A 240 81.63 11.16 -24.70
N GLU A 241 82.32 10.11 -24.22
CA GLU A 241 83.57 10.17 -23.46
C GLU A 241 84.64 11.03 -24.14
N THR A 242 85.46 11.72 -23.35
CA THR A 242 86.87 11.94 -23.72
C THR A 242 87.75 11.97 -22.47
N GLU A 243 88.81 11.17 -22.57
CA GLU A 243 89.91 10.88 -21.66
C GLU A 243 90.57 12.08 -20.97
N THR A 244 91.05 11.81 -19.75
CA THR A 244 92.12 12.52 -19.04
C THR A 244 93.48 12.36 -19.72
N LEU A 245 94.29 13.42 -19.80
CA LEU A 245 95.76 13.35 -19.79
C LEU A 245 96.36 14.61 -19.16
N VAL A 246 97.35 14.38 -18.29
CA VAL A 246 98.48 15.28 -18.02
C VAL A 246 99.48 15.09 -19.16
#